data_AF-A0A7X1BSJ3-F1
#
_entry.id   AF-A0A7X1BSJ3-F1
#
_cell.length_a   1.000
_cell.length_b   1.000
_cell.length_c   1.000
_cell.angle_alpha   90.00
_cell.angle_beta   90.00
_cell.angle_gamma   90.00
#
_symmetry.space_group_name_H-M   'P 1'
#
loop_
_entity.id
_entity.type
_entity.pdbx_description
1 polymer ?
#
loop_
_entity_poly.entity_id
_entity_poly.type
_entity_poly.pdbx_seq_one_letter_code
_entity_poly.pdbx_strand_id
1 'polypeptide(L)'
;MDKHRFIKDLQKHAKSLAKYKLNLDIDNIKNTLIAGQQHIEENEQSVTLINNLIPLTTRDITEKDVDIILPIISEYWMTLLRSAQYKIFFYGTHSHYLSFSTIIADCFQSQLVHLDITADVEHCIQAINHPSPDNATKILIYDDEGSHILRRKFDCANVFSYIYYSPLRVTCGTNKKYAMYLEHEYKKYNTQIIDNVVTGSSYAWWGVPTQLTTCTANMSVKSGDTAFALAITEHLSQSGKLKKHIHITSFFDLHHELARSKGTFNSGVFKELNFFAKKNNIPYIQYDEEIFTSNHDEIYQPASISSSIEKTF
;
A
#
# COMPACT_ATOMS: atom_id res chain seq x y z
N MET A 1 26.00 0.29 -0.88
CA MET A 1 24.53 0.52 -0.85
C MET A 1 24.29 1.97 -0.46
N ASP A 2 23.42 2.71 -1.15
CA ASP A 2 23.06 4.09 -0.77
C ASP A 2 22.18 4.12 0.50
N LYS A 3 22.16 5.26 1.20
CA LYS A 3 21.47 5.41 2.50
C LYS A 3 19.96 5.19 2.37
N HIS A 4 19.33 5.64 1.28
CA HIS A 4 17.89 5.46 1.07
C HIS A 4 17.51 4.00 0.88
N ARG A 5 18.27 3.26 0.07
CA ARG A 5 18.09 1.82 -0.11
C ARG A 5 18.29 1.06 1.20
N PHE A 6 19.33 1.40 1.96
CA PHE A 6 19.58 0.82 3.29
C PHE A 6 18.37 0.97 4.22
N ILE A 7 17.84 2.19 4.37
CA ILE A 7 16.68 2.45 5.24
C ILE A 7 15.42 1.76 4.71
N LYS A 8 15.20 1.72 3.38
CA LYS A 8 14.04 1.03 2.77
C LYS A 8 14.07 -0.48 3.00
N ASP A 9 15.21 -1.11 2.80
CA ASP A 9 15.35 -2.56 2.95
C ASP A 9 15.15 -2.95 4.43
N LEU A 10 15.71 -2.20 5.39
CA LEU A 10 15.43 -2.38 6.82
C LEU A 10 13.93 -2.28 7.13
N GLN A 11 13.27 -1.22 6.64
CA GLN A 11 11.83 -1.03 6.88
C GLN A 11 11.00 -2.16 6.28
N LYS A 12 11.36 -2.64 5.07
CA LYS A 12 10.69 -3.74 4.39
C LYS A 12 10.81 -5.04 5.21
N HIS A 13 12.01 -5.37 5.66
CA HIS A 13 12.24 -6.60 6.43
C HIS A 13 11.59 -6.55 7.82
N ALA A 14 11.61 -5.38 8.49
CA ALA A 14 10.88 -5.19 9.74
C ALA A 14 9.36 -5.38 9.59
N LYS A 15 8.77 -4.85 8.52
CA LYS A 15 7.34 -5.06 8.19
C LYS A 15 7.02 -6.53 7.91
N SER A 16 7.92 -7.22 7.22
CA SER A 16 7.80 -8.65 6.95
C SER A 16 7.85 -9.46 8.25
N LEU A 17 8.83 -9.19 9.11
CA LEU A 17 8.98 -9.80 10.42
C LEU A 17 7.72 -9.62 11.29
N ALA A 18 7.18 -8.40 11.34
CA ALA A 18 5.95 -8.11 12.08
C ALA A 18 4.74 -8.90 11.58
N LYS A 19 4.70 -9.24 10.29
CA LYS A 19 3.58 -9.95 9.67
C LYS A 19 3.73 -11.47 9.75
N TYR A 20 4.92 -11.98 9.46
CA TYR A 20 5.14 -13.40 9.22
C TYR A 20 5.96 -14.09 10.31
N LYS A 21 6.68 -13.33 11.15
CA LYS A 21 7.48 -13.84 12.27
C LYS A 21 8.49 -14.93 11.84
N LEU A 22 9.17 -14.73 10.71
CA LEU A 22 10.09 -15.72 10.12
C LEU A 22 11.55 -15.41 10.45
N ASN A 23 12.35 -16.47 10.72
CA ASN A 23 13.82 -16.36 10.86
C ASN A 23 14.46 -15.65 9.67
N LEU A 24 13.96 -15.93 8.46
CA LEU A 24 14.45 -15.32 7.22
C LEU A 24 14.38 -13.78 7.27
N ASP A 25 13.39 -13.20 7.95
CA ASP A 25 13.29 -11.74 8.05
C ASP A 25 14.40 -11.17 8.97
N ILE A 26 14.76 -11.88 10.04
CA ILE A 26 15.90 -11.52 10.89
C ILE A 26 17.22 -11.64 10.12
N ASP A 27 17.40 -12.71 9.34
CA ASP A 27 18.57 -12.87 8.47
C ASP A 27 18.68 -11.72 7.46
N ASN A 28 17.56 -11.34 6.84
CA ASN A 28 17.53 -10.23 5.93
C ASN A 28 17.84 -8.88 6.61
N ILE A 29 17.36 -8.65 7.84
CA ILE A 29 17.72 -7.45 8.63
C ILE A 29 19.22 -7.42 8.88
N LYS A 30 19.80 -8.52 9.35
CA LYS A 30 21.26 -8.64 9.60
C LYS A 30 22.06 -8.39 8.33
N ASN A 31 21.71 -9.03 7.22
CA ASN A 31 22.37 -8.84 5.93
C ASN A 31 22.28 -7.38 5.45
N THR A 32 21.16 -6.72 5.70
CA THR A 32 20.99 -5.29 5.38
C THR A 32 21.90 -4.41 6.23
N LEU A 33 22.01 -4.69 7.54
CA LEU A 33 22.95 -4.00 8.44
C LEU A 33 24.40 -4.16 7.99
N ILE A 34 24.82 -5.38 7.63
CA ILE A 34 26.18 -5.65 7.15
C ILE A 34 26.45 -4.92 5.82
N ALA A 35 25.55 -5.04 4.85
CA ALA A 35 25.71 -4.38 3.54
C ALA A 35 25.67 -2.84 3.62
N GLY A 36 25.10 -2.31 4.70
CA GLY A 36 24.91 -0.88 4.97
C GLY A 36 25.76 -0.34 6.11
N GLN A 37 26.79 -1.06 6.56
CA GLN A 37 27.54 -0.75 7.78
C GLN A 37 28.04 0.71 7.87
N GLN A 38 28.39 1.32 6.73
CA GLN A 38 28.82 2.72 6.63
C GLN A 38 27.74 3.75 7.04
N HIS A 39 26.48 3.32 7.12
CA HIS A 39 25.34 4.14 7.53
C HIS A 39 24.92 3.90 8.98
N ILE A 40 25.60 2.98 9.68
CA ILE A 40 25.36 2.72 11.10
C ILE A 40 26.12 3.78 11.91
N GLU A 41 25.39 4.53 12.72
CA GLU A 41 25.94 5.59 13.56
C GLU A 41 26.48 5.02 14.88
N GLU A 42 27.51 5.64 15.45
CA GLU A 42 28.03 5.27 16.77
C GLU A 42 27.13 5.86 17.88
N ASN A 43 25.97 5.25 18.08
CA ASN A 43 25.00 5.65 19.11
C ASN A 43 24.39 4.46 19.85
N GLU A 44 23.75 4.75 20.99
CA GLU A 44 23.13 3.76 21.87
C GLU A 44 22.10 2.89 21.16
N GLN A 45 21.31 3.48 20.25
CA GLN A 45 20.29 2.76 19.49
C GLN A 45 20.90 1.73 18.53
N SER A 46 22.01 2.07 17.88
CA SER A 46 22.73 1.16 16.98
C SER A 46 23.34 -0.02 17.76
N VAL A 47 23.96 0.27 18.91
CA VAL A 47 24.52 -0.75 19.81
C VAL A 47 23.42 -1.67 20.35
N THR A 48 22.29 -1.09 20.78
CA THR A 48 21.14 -1.83 21.29
C THR A 48 20.57 -2.77 20.24
N LEU A 49 20.38 -2.30 19.00
CA LEU A 49 19.91 -3.13 17.91
C LEU A 49 20.83 -4.31 17.64
N ILE A 50 22.14 -4.05 17.48
CA ILE A 50 23.13 -5.09 17.17
C ILE A 50 23.17 -6.14 18.29
N ASN A 51 23.23 -5.70 19.55
CA ASN A 51 23.29 -6.60 20.71
C ASN A 51 22.04 -7.48 20.84
N ASN A 52 20.86 -6.99 20.44
CA ASN A 52 19.64 -7.79 20.47
C ASN A 52 19.48 -8.70 19.24
N LEU A 53 20.14 -8.40 18.12
CA LEU A 53 20.14 -9.26 16.94
C LEU A 53 21.14 -10.43 17.04
N ILE A 54 22.28 -10.25 17.72
CA ILE A 54 23.31 -11.28 17.84
C ILE A 54 22.77 -12.60 18.39
N PRO A 55 22.01 -12.64 19.52
CA PRO A 55 21.48 -13.90 20.06
C PRO A 55 20.50 -14.61 19.13
N LEU A 56 19.87 -13.88 18.19
CA LEU A 56 18.95 -14.43 17.19
C LEU A 56 19.68 -15.04 15.99
N THR A 57 21.01 -15.15 16.03
CA THR A 57 21.81 -15.85 15.02
C THR A 57 22.01 -17.33 15.33
N THR A 58 21.89 -17.72 16.60
CA THR A 58 22.26 -19.06 17.06
C THR A 58 21.08 -19.97 17.36
N ARG A 59 19.85 -19.46 17.17
CA ARG A 59 18.60 -20.22 17.43
C ARG A 59 17.44 -19.68 16.62
N ASP A 60 16.40 -20.49 16.51
CA ASP A 60 15.11 -20.06 15.97
C ASP A 60 14.47 -18.98 16.84
N ILE A 61 13.81 -18.04 16.17
CA ILE A 61 13.06 -16.97 16.83
C ILE A 61 11.73 -17.47 17.37
N THR A 62 11.35 -16.89 18.51
CA THR A 62 10.05 -17.07 19.15
C THR A 62 9.20 -15.81 18.97
N GLU A 63 7.90 -15.89 19.26
CA GLU A 63 7.04 -14.70 19.25
C GLU A 63 7.53 -13.61 20.21
N LYS A 64 8.04 -14.01 21.38
CA LYS A 64 8.60 -13.09 22.37
C LYS A 64 9.82 -12.33 21.83
N ASP A 65 10.64 -12.98 21.01
CA ASP A 65 11.79 -12.32 20.38
C ASP A 65 11.32 -11.25 19.39
N VAL A 66 10.27 -11.54 18.63
CA VAL A 66 9.65 -10.60 17.70
C VAL A 66 9.08 -9.39 18.45
N ASP A 67 8.39 -9.62 19.57
CA ASP A 67 7.83 -8.57 20.42
C ASP A 67 8.89 -7.65 21.02
N ILE A 68 10.09 -8.17 21.29
CA ILE A 68 11.23 -7.39 21.81
C ILE A 68 11.96 -6.64 20.67
N ILE A 69 12.23 -7.31 19.55
CA ILE A 69 13.11 -6.76 18.51
C ILE A 69 12.42 -5.70 17.65
N LEU A 70 11.11 -5.80 17.42
CA LEU A 70 10.38 -4.83 16.57
C LEU A 70 10.39 -3.41 17.15
N PRO A 71 10.15 -3.17 18.45
CA PRO A 71 10.33 -1.86 19.06
C PRO A 71 11.74 -1.31 18.88
N ILE A 72 12.77 -2.14 19.07
CA ILE A 72 14.18 -1.74 18.94
C ILE A 72 14.51 -1.34 17.50
N ILE A 73 14.06 -2.13 16.52
CA ILE A 73 14.20 -1.78 15.09
C ILE A 73 13.46 -0.48 14.78
N SER A 74 12.28 -0.27 15.34
CA SER A 74 11.49 0.95 15.15
C SER A 74 12.20 2.17 15.73
N GLU A 75 12.80 2.05 16.91
CA GLU A 75 13.57 3.12 17.54
C GLU A 75 14.83 3.46 16.74
N TYR A 76 15.60 2.44 16.32
CA TYR A 76 16.74 2.63 15.43
C TYR A 76 16.34 3.30 14.11
N TRP A 77 15.22 2.89 13.53
CA TRP A 77 14.68 3.50 12.32
C TRP A 77 14.33 4.97 12.55
N MET A 78 13.74 5.34 13.69
CA MET A 78 13.48 6.74 14.05
C MET A 78 14.77 7.56 14.20
N THR A 79 15.86 6.96 14.68
CA THR A 79 17.18 7.62 14.74
C THR A 79 17.73 7.88 13.33
N LEU A 80 17.69 6.86 12.46
CA LEU A 80 18.07 7.02 11.04
C LEU A 80 17.19 8.04 10.32
N LEU A 81 15.92 8.15 10.72
CA LEU A 81 15.07 9.23 10.25
C LEU A 81 15.63 10.58 10.75
N ARG A 82 15.81 10.79 12.05
CA ARG A 82 16.28 12.08 12.57
C ARG A 82 17.59 12.57 11.95
N SER A 83 18.49 11.67 11.53
CA SER A 83 19.75 12.04 10.87
C SER A 83 19.63 12.34 9.37
N ALA A 84 18.46 12.13 8.76
CA ALA A 84 18.18 12.50 7.39
C ALA A 84 17.33 13.78 7.34
N GLN A 85 17.66 14.71 6.45
CA GLN A 85 16.80 15.86 6.19
C GLN A 85 15.54 15.38 5.45
N TYR A 86 14.36 15.56 6.06
CA TYR A 86 13.10 15.23 5.42
C TYR A 86 12.33 16.46 4.99
N LYS A 87 11.49 16.25 3.97
CA LYS A 87 10.34 17.08 3.68
C LYS A 87 9.11 16.21 3.85
N ILE A 88 8.24 16.56 4.81
CA ILE A 88 7.03 15.81 5.11
C ILE A 88 5.86 16.52 4.44
N PHE A 89 5.22 15.85 3.49
CA PHE A 89 3.98 16.32 2.90
C PHE A 89 2.81 15.62 3.58
N PHE A 90 1.86 16.37 4.09
CA PHE A 90 0.60 15.84 4.60
C PHE A 90 -0.49 16.12 3.57
N TYR A 91 -1.02 15.10 2.93
CA TYR A 91 -2.12 15.22 1.98
C TYR A 91 -3.40 14.68 2.61
N GLY A 92 -4.31 15.56 3.00
CA GLY A 92 -5.50 15.19 3.77
C GLY A 92 -6.28 16.40 4.27
N THR A 93 -7.26 16.17 5.14
CA THR A 93 -8.08 17.24 5.71
C THR A 93 -7.26 18.18 6.59
N HIS A 94 -7.66 19.46 6.65
CA HIS A 94 -6.99 20.45 7.48
C HIS A 94 -7.02 20.11 8.98
N SER A 95 -8.13 19.52 9.46
CA SER A 95 -8.27 19.08 10.86
C SER A 95 -7.22 18.02 11.24
N HIS A 96 -7.06 16.99 10.39
CA HIS A 96 -6.05 15.95 10.60
C HIS A 96 -4.63 16.47 10.43
N TYR A 97 -4.39 17.40 9.51
CA TYR A 97 -3.12 18.10 9.40
C TYR A 97 -2.76 18.83 10.69
N LEU A 98 -3.68 19.62 11.25
CA LEU A 98 -3.46 20.34 12.51
C LEU A 98 -3.15 19.37 13.64
N SER A 99 -3.92 18.29 13.77
CA SER A 99 -3.66 17.25 14.78
C SER A 99 -2.34 16.52 14.56
N PHE A 100 -1.91 16.26 13.33
CA PHE A 100 -0.60 15.69 13.06
C PHE A 100 0.53 16.68 13.40
N SER A 101 0.35 17.95 13.06
CA SER A 101 1.35 18.99 13.29
C SER A 101 1.68 19.16 14.77
N THR A 102 0.71 18.99 15.68
CA THR A 102 0.95 19.02 17.13
C THR A 102 1.73 17.79 17.62
N ILE A 103 1.58 16.63 16.97
CA ILE A 103 2.31 15.40 17.32
C ILE A 103 3.80 15.52 16.95
N ILE A 104 4.11 16.19 15.84
CA ILE A 104 5.50 16.29 15.33
C ILE A 104 6.15 17.65 15.57
N ALA A 105 5.49 18.53 16.33
CA ALA A 105 5.87 19.93 16.55
C ALA A 105 7.36 20.08 16.95
N ASP A 106 7.83 19.22 17.85
CA ASP A 106 9.17 19.35 18.42
C ASP A 106 10.30 18.82 17.51
N CYS A 107 9.98 18.01 16.51
CA CYS A 107 10.99 17.27 15.73
C CYS A 107 11.04 17.64 14.25
N PHE A 108 9.90 17.96 13.63
CA PHE A 108 9.81 18.06 12.16
C PHE A 108 8.89 19.18 11.66
N GLN A 109 8.45 20.10 12.53
CA GLN A 109 7.44 21.10 12.16
C GLN A 109 7.85 21.99 10.99
N SER A 110 9.10 22.46 10.95
CA SER A 110 9.63 23.28 9.84
C SER A 110 9.73 22.51 8.51
N GLN A 111 9.65 21.19 8.57
CA GLN A 111 9.75 20.28 7.42
C GLN A 111 8.36 19.84 6.91
N LEU A 112 7.28 20.20 7.62
CA LEU A 112 5.91 19.81 7.32
C LEU A 112 5.25 20.77 6.30
N VAL A 113 4.58 20.22 5.29
CA VAL A 113 3.79 20.96 4.30
C VAL A 113 2.40 20.33 4.21
N HIS A 114 1.36 21.12 4.40
CA HIS A 114 -0.01 20.69 4.13
C HIS A 114 -0.31 20.80 2.64
N LEU A 115 -0.83 19.73 2.06
CA LEU A 115 -1.44 19.70 0.74
C LEU A 115 -2.94 19.45 0.95
N ASP A 116 -3.75 20.47 0.67
CA ASP A 116 -5.19 20.38 0.84
C ASP A 116 -5.80 19.47 -0.24
N ILE A 117 -6.68 18.56 0.15
CA ILE A 117 -7.39 17.65 -0.77
C ILE A 117 -8.33 18.38 -1.75
N THR A 118 -8.73 19.62 -1.42
CA THR A 118 -9.55 20.47 -2.28
C THR A 118 -8.74 21.15 -3.37
N ALA A 119 -7.40 21.17 -3.25
CA ALA A 119 -6.53 21.66 -4.29
C ALA A 119 -6.48 20.67 -5.47
N ASP A 120 -6.16 21.20 -6.65
CA ASP A 120 -5.95 20.36 -7.83
C ASP A 120 -4.81 19.35 -7.57
N VAL A 121 -5.11 18.07 -7.82
CA VAL A 121 -4.19 16.94 -7.62
C VAL A 121 -2.89 17.15 -8.39
N GLU A 122 -2.92 17.74 -9.58
CA GLU A 122 -1.70 18.01 -10.35
C GLU A 122 -0.82 19.04 -9.65
N HIS A 123 -1.41 20.10 -9.10
CA HIS A 123 -0.68 21.09 -8.31
C HIS A 123 -0.07 20.44 -7.05
N CYS A 124 -0.78 19.53 -6.39
CA CYS A 124 -0.23 18.78 -5.26
C CYS A 124 0.97 17.91 -5.69
N ILE A 125 0.87 17.19 -6.81
CA ILE A 125 1.97 16.37 -7.34
C ILE A 125 3.17 17.24 -7.72
N GLN A 126 2.94 18.39 -8.36
CA GLN A 126 4.00 19.35 -8.67
C GLN A 126 4.70 19.86 -7.41
N ALA A 127 3.94 20.20 -6.36
CA ALA A 127 4.50 20.60 -5.07
C ALA A 127 5.33 19.48 -4.43
N ILE A 128 4.86 18.22 -4.50
CA ILE A 128 5.61 17.05 -4.03
C ILE A 128 6.88 16.87 -4.85
N ASN A 129 6.82 17.01 -6.17
CA ASN A 129 7.94 16.78 -7.07
C ASN A 129 8.97 17.90 -7.07
N HIS A 130 8.60 19.10 -6.64
CA HIS A 130 9.48 20.26 -6.65
C HIS A 130 10.84 19.90 -6.02
N PRO A 131 11.96 20.19 -6.70
CA PRO A 131 13.29 19.95 -6.14
C PRO A 131 13.43 20.66 -4.80
N SER A 132 13.91 19.95 -3.78
CA SER A 132 14.33 20.60 -2.54
C SER A 132 15.78 21.04 -2.73
N PRO A 133 16.17 22.27 -2.35
CA PRO A 133 17.57 22.75 -2.44
C PRO A 133 18.56 21.76 -1.83
N ASP A 134 18.14 21.06 -0.78
CA ASP A 134 18.99 20.18 0.02
C ASP A 134 18.85 18.69 -0.33
N ASN A 135 18.19 18.33 -1.44
CA ASN A 135 17.86 16.93 -1.78
C ASN A 135 17.15 16.18 -0.64
N ALA A 136 16.36 16.91 0.16
CA ALA A 136 15.63 16.37 1.29
C ALA A 136 14.77 15.17 0.88
N THR A 137 14.80 14.14 1.71
CA THR A 137 14.04 12.91 1.50
C THR A 137 12.56 13.20 1.72
N LYS A 138 11.67 12.74 0.82
CA LYS A 138 10.26 13.11 0.89
C LYS A 138 9.45 12.01 1.56
N ILE A 139 8.67 12.34 2.59
CA ILE A 139 7.69 11.43 3.20
C ILE A 139 6.31 12.00 2.92
N LEU A 140 5.38 11.15 2.49
CA LEU A 140 3.99 11.53 2.30
C LEU A 140 3.12 10.87 3.37
N ILE A 141 2.47 11.70 4.18
CA ILE A 141 1.43 11.31 5.12
C ILE A 141 0.08 11.56 4.45
N TYR A 142 -0.87 10.64 4.57
CA TYR A 142 -2.21 10.81 4.03
C TYR A 142 -3.28 10.32 4.99
N ASP A 143 -4.47 10.92 4.98
CA ASP A 143 -5.65 10.42 5.73
C ASP A 143 -6.62 9.66 4.80
N ASP A 144 -7.84 9.36 5.27
CA ASP A 144 -8.86 8.68 4.47
C ASP A 144 -9.15 9.45 3.17
N GLU A 145 -9.30 10.77 3.25
CA GLU A 145 -9.59 11.63 2.10
C GLU A 145 -8.35 11.77 1.19
N GLY A 146 -7.16 11.87 1.78
CA GLY A 146 -5.89 11.93 1.06
C GLY A 146 -5.48 10.60 0.39
N SER A 147 -6.14 9.49 0.72
CA SER A 147 -5.81 8.16 0.18
C SER A 147 -5.86 8.09 -1.35
N HIS A 148 -6.57 9.01 -2.01
CA HIS A 148 -6.61 9.13 -3.46
C HIS A 148 -5.21 9.30 -4.10
N ILE A 149 -4.25 9.93 -3.41
CA ILE A 149 -2.88 10.09 -3.91
C ILE A 149 -2.19 8.75 -4.18
N LEU A 150 -2.62 7.66 -3.54
CA LEU A 150 -2.07 6.32 -3.76
C LEU A 150 -2.29 5.83 -5.19
N ARG A 151 -3.32 6.31 -5.88
CA ARG A 151 -3.57 6.07 -7.32
C ARG A 151 -2.58 6.80 -8.22
N ARG A 152 -1.91 7.84 -7.69
CA ARG A 152 -0.95 8.68 -8.42
C ARG A 152 0.45 8.66 -7.82
N LYS A 153 0.71 7.69 -6.96
CA LYS A 153 2.01 7.55 -6.26
C LYS A 153 3.22 7.42 -7.18
N PHE A 154 3.02 6.94 -8.41
CA PHE A 154 4.08 6.80 -9.40
C PHE A 154 4.49 8.14 -10.02
N ASP A 155 3.58 9.12 -9.98
CA ASP A 155 3.83 10.48 -10.46
C ASP A 155 4.59 11.31 -9.42
N CYS A 156 4.63 10.87 -8.17
CA CYS A 156 5.35 11.50 -7.07
C CYS A 156 6.79 10.96 -6.98
N ALA A 157 7.71 11.63 -7.68
CA ALA A 157 9.12 11.28 -7.74
C ALA A 157 9.81 11.39 -6.36
N ASN A 158 10.70 10.44 -6.07
CA ASN A 158 11.57 10.43 -4.89
C ASN A 158 10.83 10.47 -3.52
N VAL A 159 9.56 10.05 -3.48
CA VAL A 159 8.88 9.80 -2.20
C VAL A 159 9.42 8.51 -1.58
N PHE A 160 10.03 8.66 -0.42
CA PHE A 160 10.63 7.59 0.35
C PHE A 160 9.58 6.65 0.94
N SER A 161 8.53 7.20 1.53
CA SER A 161 7.46 6.43 2.17
C SER A 161 6.11 7.13 2.09
N TYR A 162 5.06 6.33 1.98
CA TYR A 162 3.67 6.72 2.11
C TYR A 162 3.15 6.14 3.43
N ILE A 163 2.62 6.98 4.31
CA ILE A 163 2.21 6.60 5.66
C ILE A 163 0.78 7.08 5.88
N TYR A 164 -0.09 6.18 6.32
CA TYR A 164 -1.43 6.56 6.71
C TYR A 164 -1.42 7.28 8.06
N TYR A 165 -2.11 8.41 8.13
CA TYR A 165 -2.42 9.13 9.35
C TYR A 165 -3.57 8.43 10.08
N SER A 166 -3.24 7.72 11.16
CA SER A 166 -4.21 7.19 12.12
C SER A 166 -4.07 7.97 13.43
N PRO A 167 -5.05 8.82 13.80
CA PRO A 167 -5.03 9.54 15.08
C PRO A 167 -5.01 8.61 16.30
N LEU A 168 -5.43 7.35 16.12
CA LEU A 168 -5.29 6.28 17.11
C LEU A 168 -3.99 5.50 16.79
N ARG A 169 -2.95 5.71 17.61
CA ARG A 169 -1.60 5.13 17.50
C ARG A 169 -1.57 3.61 17.29
N VAL A 170 -0.50 3.18 16.62
CA VAL A 170 0.27 1.94 16.87
C VAL A 170 -0.58 0.68 17.01
N THR A 171 -1.00 0.14 15.88
CA THR A 171 -0.77 -1.29 15.66
C THR A 171 -0.19 -1.40 14.26
N CYS A 172 0.88 -2.17 14.09
CA CYS A 172 1.30 -2.70 12.79
C CYS A 172 0.26 -3.70 12.25
N GLY A 173 -1.02 -3.46 12.52
CA GLY A 173 -2.15 -4.22 12.06
C GLY A 173 -2.37 -3.91 10.58
N THR A 174 -2.76 -4.95 9.85
CA THR A 174 -3.13 -5.01 8.43
C THR A 174 -3.26 -3.64 7.78
N ASN A 175 -2.38 -3.33 6.82
CA ASN A 175 -2.53 -2.16 5.94
C ASN A 175 -3.99 -2.09 5.46
N LYS A 176 -4.72 -1.01 5.76
CA LYS A 176 -6.14 -0.82 5.41
C LYS A 176 -6.35 0.17 4.26
N LYS A 177 -5.31 0.43 3.47
CA LYS A 177 -5.32 1.45 2.41
C LYS A 177 -6.50 1.31 1.42
N TYR A 178 -6.89 0.10 1.05
CA TYR A 178 -7.97 -0.14 0.10
C TYR A 178 -9.31 0.08 0.77
N ALA A 179 -9.47 -0.41 2.00
CA ALA A 179 -10.70 -0.16 2.77
C ALA A 179 -10.92 1.35 2.94
N MET A 180 -9.90 2.10 3.34
CA MET A 180 -10.02 3.55 3.52
C MET A 180 -10.30 4.30 2.23
N TYR A 181 -9.64 3.93 1.13
CA TYR A 181 -9.93 4.50 -0.17
C TYR A 181 -11.38 4.26 -0.58
N LEU A 182 -11.87 3.03 -0.37
CA LEU A 182 -13.27 2.69 -0.65
C LEU A 182 -14.23 3.47 0.25
N GLU A 183 -13.89 3.71 1.52
CA GLU A 183 -14.67 4.58 2.41
C GLU A 183 -14.76 6.02 1.87
N HIS A 184 -13.64 6.57 1.38
CA HIS A 184 -13.63 7.89 0.76
C HIS A 184 -14.57 7.93 -0.46
N GLU A 185 -14.41 7.01 -1.41
CA GLU A 185 -15.24 6.98 -2.62
C GLU A 185 -16.71 6.69 -2.31
N TYR A 186 -17.00 5.88 -1.29
CA TYR A 186 -18.36 5.59 -0.84
C TYR A 186 -19.01 6.79 -0.15
N LYS A 187 -18.29 7.47 0.72
CA LYS A 187 -18.76 8.72 1.33
C LYS A 187 -19.01 9.77 0.24
N LYS A 188 -18.09 9.94 -0.68
CA LYS A 188 -18.20 10.83 -1.83
C LYS A 188 -19.43 10.48 -2.69
N TYR A 189 -19.65 9.21 -3.00
CA TYR A 189 -20.87 8.75 -3.67
C TYR A 189 -22.13 9.15 -2.91
N ASN A 190 -22.15 8.99 -1.59
CA ASN A 190 -23.36 9.25 -0.78
C ASN A 190 -23.62 10.74 -0.54
N THR A 191 -22.59 11.55 -0.32
CA THR A 191 -22.73 12.96 0.12
C THR A 191 -22.70 13.96 -1.03
N GLN A 192 -22.07 13.63 -2.17
CA GLN A 192 -22.00 14.52 -3.32
C GLN A 192 -23.10 14.19 -4.34
N ILE A 193 -23.29 15.07 -5.34
CA ILE A 193 -24.18 14.83 -6.49
C ILE A 193 -23.48 13.91 -7.50
N ILE A 194 -23.06 12.73 -7.03
CA ILE A 194 -22.49 11.66 -7.85
C ILE A 194 -23.53 10.56 -7.97
N ASP A 195 -23.85 10.19 -9.21
CA ASP A 195 -24.79 9.14 -9.57
C ASP A 195 -24.16 8.06 -10.48
N ASN A 196 -22.84 8.08 -10.61
CA ASN A 196 -22.08 7.14 -11.42
C ASN A 196 -21.07 6.39 -10.56
N VAL A 197 -20.86 5.11 -10.85
CA VAL A 197 -19.82 4.29 -10.19
C VAL A 197 -18.95 3.54 -11.21
N VAL A 198 -17.64 3.50 -10.97
CA VAL A 198 -16.74 2.55 -11.63
C VAL A 198 -16.40 1.44 -10.67
N THR A 199 -16.37 0.20 -11.15
CA THR A 199 -15.90 -0.97 -10.41
C THR A 199 -14.89 -1.74 -11.24
N GLY A 200 -14.03 -2.52 -10.58
CA GLY A 200 -13.01 -3.33 -11.22
C GLY A 200 -11.79 -3.52 -10.33
N SER A 201 -10.70 -3.92 -10.96
CA SER A 201 -9.48 -4.33 -10.27
C SER A 201 -8.34 -3.29 -10.41
N SER A 202 -7.10 -3.76 -10.64
CA SER A 202 -5.92 -2.96 -10.93
C SER A 202 -6.09 -2.04 -12.15
N TYR A 203 -6.67 -2.51 -13.26
CA TYR A 203 -6.75 -1.67 -14.46
C TYR A 203 -7.73 -0.51 -14.25
N ALA A 204 -8.89 -0.78 -13.66
CA ALA A 204 -9.86 0.24 -13.28
C ALA A 204 -9.31 1.21 -12.21
N TRP A 205 -8.55 0.68 -11.25
CA TRP A 205 -7.87 1.47 -10.22
C TRP A 205 -6.90 2.50 -10.81
N TRP A 206 -5.99 2.08 -11.68
CA TRP A 206 -4.96 2.97 -12.26
C TRP A 206 -5.45 3.75 -13.48
N GLY A 207 -6.33 3.17 -14.29
CA GLY A 207 -6.63 3.64 -15.64
C GLY A 207 -7.80 4.62 -15.75
N VAL A 208 -8.65 4.75 -14.72
CA VAL A 208 -9.77 5.72 -14.77
C VAL A 208 -9.22 7.14 -14.70
N PRO A 209 -9.45 7.97 -15.75
CA PRO A 209 -8.97 9.35 -15.81
C PRO A 209 -9.50 10.21 -14.66
N THR A 210 -8.68 11.16 -14.20
CA THR A 210 -9.05 12.07 -13.11
C THR A 210 -10.30 12.88 -13.44
N GLN A 211 -10.51 13.23 -14.70
CA GLN A 211 -11.71 13.94 -15.17
C GLN A 211 -13.00 13.15 -14.94
N LEU A 212 -12.95 11.81 -14.99
CA LEU A 212 -14.12 10.98 -14.67
C LEU A 212 -14.32 10.85 -13.16
N THR A 213 -13.24 10.93 -12.38
CA THR A 213 -13.33 10.81 -10.93
C THR A 213 -13.96 12.02 -10.24
N THR A 214 -14.16 13.14 -10.92
CA THR A 214 -14.91 14.28 -10.34
C THR A 214 -16.42 14.05 -10.34
N CYS A 215 -16.94 13.22 -11.24
CA CYS A 215 -18.37 12.94 -11.39
C CYS A 215 -18.76 11.47 -11.18
N THR A 216 -17.78 10.64 -10.81
CA THR A 216 -17.93 9.19 -10.63
C THR A 216 -17.19 8.76 -9.37
N ALA A 217 -17.80 7.86 -8.59
CA ALA A 217 -17.11 7.18 -7.50
C ALA A 217 -16.37 5.96 -8.06
N ASN A 218 -15.05 5.87 -7.86
CA ASN A 218 -14.28 4.72 -8.34
C ASN A 218 -14.11 3.70 -7.22
N MET A 219 -14.95 2.67 -7.20
CA MET A 219 -14.95 1.59 -6.20
C MET A 219 -14.04 0.42 -6.58
N SER A 220 -13.08 0.64 -7.47
CA SER A 220 -12.11 -0.38 -7.86
C SER A 220 -11.03 -0.51 -6.79
N VAL A 221 -10.34 -1.66 -6.73
CA VAL A 221 -9.09 -1.81 -5.94
C VAL A 221 -8.08 -2.68 -6.68
N LYS A 222 -6.78 -2.47 -6.46
CA LYS A 222 -5.75 -3.31 -7.07
C LYS A 222 -5.92 -4.77 -6.59
N SER A 223 -6.05 -5.71 -7.54
CA SER A 223 -6.36 -7.13 -7.26
C SER A 223 -7.69 -7.32 -6.51
N GLY A 224 -8.61 -6.36 -6.69
CA GLY A 224 -10.02 -6.54 -6.34
C GLY A 224 -10.67 -7.57 -7.25
N ASP A 225 -11.69 -8.19 -6.72
CA ASP A 225 -12.38 -9.29 -7.38
C ASP A 225 -13.75 -8.85 -7.93
N THR A 226 -14.29 -9.68 -8.81
CA THR A 226 -15.57 -9.44 -9.48
C THR A 226 -16.76 -9.64 -8.53
N ALA A 227 -16.65 -10.52 -7.54
CA ALA A 227 -17.70 -10.71 -6.53
C ALA A 227 -17.94 -9.44 -5.70
N PHE A 228 -16.88 -8.74 -5.31
CA PHE A 228 -16.95 -7.45 -4.63
C PHE A 228 -17.54 -6.37 -5.54
N ALA A 229 -17.12 -6.33 -6.82
CA ALA A 229 -17.67 -5.40 -7.80
C ALA A 229 -19.19 -5.59 -8.00
N LEU A 230 -19.66 -6.84 -7.98
CA LEU A 230 -21.09 -7.16 -8.01
C LEU A 230 -21.79 -6.67 -6.74
N ALA A 231 -21.28 -7.06 -5.57
CA ALA A 231 -21.88 -6.71 -4.28
C ALA A 231 -22.03 -5.20 -4.06
N ILE A 232 -21.01 -4.40 -4.41
CA ILE A 232 -21.09 -2.93 -4.32
C ILE A 232 -22.11 -2.36 -5.30
N THR A 233 -22.17 -2.89 -6.53
CA THR A 233 -23.09 -2.40 -7.55
C THR A 233 -24.54 -2.67 -7.17
N GLU A 234 -24.85 -3.88 -6.68
CA GLU A 234 -26.18 -4.24 -6.18
C GLU A 234 -26.58 -3.35 -5.01
N HIS A 235 -25.70 -3.19 -4.03
CA HIS A 235 -25.93 -2.33 -2.86
C HIS A 235 -26.22 -0.88 -3.25
N LEU A 236 -25.41 -0.29 -4.15
CA LEU A 236 -25.62 1.08 -4.61
C LEU A 236 -26.89 1.22 -5.47
N SER A 237 -27.27 0.20 -6.22
CA SER A 237 -28.51 0.19 -7.01
C SER A 237 -29.75 0.23 -6.13
N GLN A 238 -29.72 -0.41 -4.96
CA GLN A 238 -30.84 -0.40 -4.00
C GLN A 238 -31.16 1.00 -3.46
N SER A 239 -30.18 1.91 -3.44
CA SER A 239 -30.40 3.31 -3.04
C SER A 239 -31.24 4.12 -4.03
N GLY A 240 -31.44 3.62 -5.26
CA GLY A 240 -32.12 4.34 -6.35
C GLY A 240 -31.35 5.54 -6.92
N LYS A 241 -30.19 5.88 -6.36
CA LYS A 241 -29.34 7.00 -6.79
C LYS A 241 -28.49 6.68 -8.02
N LEU A 242 -28.15 5.40 -8.21
CA LEU A 242 -27.23 4.97 -9.26
C LEU A 242 -27.87 5.09 -10.65
N LYS A 243 -27.25 5.88 -11.54
CA LYS A 243 -27.68 6.03 -12.94
C LYS A 243 -26.79 5.30 -13.93
N LYS A 244 -25.47 5.30 -13.71
CA LYS A 244 -24.52 4.62 -14.60
C LYS A 244 -23.53 3.80 -13.80
N HIS A 245 -23.30 2.59 -14.29
CA HIS A 245 -22.26 1.69 -13.80
C HIS A 245 -21.31 1.37 -14.93
N ILE A 246 -20.01 1.54 -14.66
CA ILE A 246 -18.94 1.11 -15.55
C ILE A 246 -18.18 0.00 -14.83
N HIS A 247 -18.24 -1.21 -15.37
CA HIS A 247 -17.41 -2.31 -14.91
C HIS A 247 -16.23 -2.48 -15.85
N ILE A 248 -15.01 -2.42 -15.32
CA ILE A 248 -13.79 -2.62 -16.10
C ILE A 248 -13.11 -3.88 -15.60
N THR A 249 -13.08 -4.89 -16.47
CA THR A 249 -12.52 -6.22 -16.21
C THR A 249 -11.58 -6.64 -17.34
N SER A 250 -10.64 -7.51 -17.01
CA SER A 250 -9.67 -8.09 -17.92
C SER A 250 -9.51 -9.60 -17.64
N PHE A 251 -8.87 -10.32 -18.57
CA PHE A 251 -8.54 -11.73 -18.36
C PHE A 251 -7.72 -11.99 -17.08
N PHE A 252 -6.94 -11.01 -16.63
CA PHE A 252 -6.21 -11.11 -15.37
C PHE A 252 -7.15 -11.17 -14.17
N ASP A 253 -8.30 -10.50 -14.22
CA ASP A 253 -9.25 -10.42 -13.11
C ASP A 253 -10.04 -11.70 -12.98
N LEU A 254 -10.45 -12.27 -14.11
CA LEU A 254 -11.03 -13.60 -14.18
C LEU A 254 -10.02 -14.66 -13.70
N HIS A 255 -8.77 -14.60 -14.17
CA HIS A 255 -7.73 -15.51 -13.70
C HIS A 255 -7.43 -15.34 -12.20
N HIS A 256 -7.42 -14.10 -11.69
CA HIS A 256 -7.19 -13.81 -10.28
C HIS A 256 -8.28 -14.39 -9.39
N GLU A 257 -9.54 -14.27 -9.79
CA GLU A 257 -10.69 -14.92 -9.17
C GLU A 257 -10.51 -16.43 -9.09
N LEU A 258 -10.12 -17.07 -10.19
CA LEU A 258 -9.86 -18.52 -10.24
C LEU A 258 -8.63 -18.91 -9.38
N ALA A 259 -7.64 -18.02 -9.26
CA ALA A 259 -6.39 -18.22 -8.53
C ALA A 259 -6.46 -17.81 -7.04
N ARG A 260 -7.65 -17.45 -6.51
CA ARG A 260 -7.87 -17.00 -5.12
C ARG A 260 -7.35 -17.95 -4.04
N SER A 261 -7.03 -19.19 -4.40
CA SER A 261 -6.72 -20.28 -3.47
C SER A 261 -5.33 -20.29 -2.80
N LYS A 262 -4.33 -19.46 -3.17
CA LYS A 262 -2.92 -19.74 -2.70
C LYS A 262 -2.03 -18.57 -2.22
N GLY A 263 -2.40 -17.30 -2.36
CA GLY A 263 -1.46 -16.17 -2.13
C GLY A 263 -1.70 -15.33 -0.86
N THR A 264 -0.69 -15.20 0.02
CA THR A 264 -0.76 -14.34 1.23
C THR A 264 -0.94 -12.84 0.93
N PHE A 265 -0.57 -12.38 -0.27
CA PHE A 265 -0.85 -11.02 -0.75
C PHE A 265 -2.35 -10.82 -1.01
N ASN A 266 -2.99 -11.76 -1.72
CA ASN A 266 -4.41 -11.69 -2.07
C ASN A 266 -5.29 -11.72 -0.81
N SER A 267 -4.94 -12.54 0.19
CA SER A 267 -5.66 -12.58 1.47
C SER A 267 -5.69 -11.23 2.20
N GLY A 268 -4.69 -10.35 1.98
CA GLY A 268 -4.67 -9.02 2.58
C GLY A 268 -5.73 -8.11 1.96
N VAL A 269 -5.79 -8.07 0.63
CA VAL A 269 -6.79 -7.28 -0.11
C VAL A 269 -8.20 -7.71 0.26
N PHE A 270 -8.48 -9.03 0.28
CA PHE A 270 -9.81 -9.53 0.63
C PHE A 270 -10.21 -9.21 2.07
N LYS A 271 -9.27 -9.23 3.03
CA LYS A 271 -9.55 -8.78 4.40
C LYS A 271 -9.93 -7.30 4.45
N GLU A 272 -9.29 -6.46 3.65
CA GLU A 272 -9.64 -5.04 3.53
C GLU A 272 -11.04 -4.85 2.90
N LEU A 273 -11.34 -5.58 1.81
CA LEU A 273 -12.65 -5.56 1.15
C LEU A 273 -13.78 -6.02 2.09
N ASN A 274 -13.58 -7.14 2.79
CA ASN A 274 -14.51 -7.65 3.79
C ASN A 274 -14.72 -6.67 4.93
N PHE A 275 -13.66 -6.01 5.40
CA PHE A 275 -13.77 -4.99 6.44
C PHE A 275 -14.64 -3.81 5.97
N PHE A 276 -14.40 -3.28 4.77
CA PHE A 276 -15.21 -2.21 4.17
C PHE A 276 -16.66 -2.64 3.97
N ALA A 277 -16.90 -3.82 3.38
CA ALA A 277 -18.25 -4.32 3.11
C ALA A 277 -19.05 -4.49 4.42
N LYS A 278 -18.45 -5.13 5.43
CA LYS A 278 -19.08 -5.32 6.74
C LYS A 278 -19.40 -3.99 7.42
N LYS A 279 -18.49 -3.00 7.34
CA LYS A 279 -18.70 -1.67 7.94
C LYS A 279 -19.90 -0.93 7.30
N ASN A 280 -20.15 -1.14 6.01
CA ASN A 280 -21.20 -0.46 5.26
C ASN A 280 -22.45 -1.32 5.00
N ASN A 281 -22.56 -2.48 5.65
CA ASN A 281 -23.65 -3.44 5.47
C ASN A 281 -23.84 -3.90 4.01
N ILE A 282 -22.74 -4.03 3.27
CA ILE A 282 -22.75 -4.53 1.89
C ILE A 282 -22.67 -6.05 1.93
N PRO A 283 -23.60 -6.79 1.27
CA PRO A 283 -23.61 -8.24 1.24
C PRO A 283 -22.53 -8.77 0.27
N TYR A 284 -21.28 -8.73 0.72
CA TYR A 284 -20.15 -9.28 -0.01
C TYR A 284 -19.89 -10.70 0.47
N ILE A 285 -20.27 -11.67 -0.37
CA ILE A 285 -19.96 -13.07 -0.16
C ILE A 285 -18.71 -13.38 -0.97
N GLN A 286 -17.61 -13.64 -0.27
CA GLN A 286 -16.46 -14.24 -0.89
C GLN A 286 -16.80 -15.71 -1.18
N TYR A 287 -16.74 -16.10 -2.45
CA TYR A 287 -16.85 -17.51 -2.82
C TYR A 287 -15.65 -18.26 -2.23
N ASP A 288 -15.88 -18.96 -1.14
CA ASP A 288 -14.94 -19.94 -0.60
C ASP A 288 -15.22 -21.28 -1.29
N GLU A 289 -14.93 -21.43 -2.57
CA GLU A 289 -15.03 -22.78 -3.15
C GLU A 289 -14.12 -23.05 -4.36
N GLU A 290 -13.55 -24.25 -4.27
CA GLU A 290 -12.66 -25.02 -5.12
C GLU A 290 -11.41 -24.35 -5.72
N ILE A 291 -10.28 -24.90 -5.29
CA ILE A 291 -9.01 -24.84 -6.00
C ILE A 291 -9.32 -25.21 -7.46
N PHE A 292 -9.18 -24.27 -8.39
CA PHE A 292 -8.90 -24.65 -9.77
C PHE A 292 -7.54 -25.36 -9.74
N THR A 293 -7.54 -26.65 -9.43
CA THR A 293 -6.45 -27.54 -9.79
C THR A 293 -6.62 -27.71 -11.28
N SER A 294 -6.06 -26.81 -12.06
CA SER A 294 -5.71 -27.17 -13.41
C SER A 294 -4.75 -28.35 -13.28
N ASN A 295 -5.25 -29.58 -13.40
CA ASN A 295 -4.45 -30.75 -13.74
C ASN A 295 -3.97 -30.64 -15.21
N HIS A 296 -3.59 -29.43 -15.63
CA HIS A 296 -3.16 -29.11 -16.97
C HIS A 296 -1.78 -28.47 -16.90
N ASP A 297 -0.79 -29.34 -16.72
CA ASP A 297 0.54 -29.17 -17.31
C ASP A 297 0.51 -29.23 -18.86
N GLU A 298 -0.67 -29.18 -19.50
CA GLU A 298 -0.83 -29.38 -20.96
C GLU A 298 -1.23 -28.14 -21.76
N ILE A 299 -1.36 -26.94 -21.17
CA ILE A 299 -1.72 -25.75 -21.96
C ILE A 299 -0.69 -24.64 -21.73
N TYR A 300 0.55 -24.87 -22.18
CA TYR A 300 1.45 -23.86 -22.74
C TYR A 300 2.68 -24.57 -23.33
N GLN A 301 2.48 -25.36 -24.40
CA GLN A 301 3.55 -25.50 -25.38
C GLN A 301 3.36 -24.38 -26.41
N PRO A 302 4.26 -23.39 -26.49
CA PRO A 302 4.28 -22.51 -27.65
C PRO A 302 4.44 -23.41 -28.87
N ALA A 303 3.54 -23.29 -29.85
CA ALA A 303 3.67 -23.98 -31.12
C ALA A 303 5.09 -23.72 -31.64
N SER A 304 5.91 -24.77 -31.63
CA SER A 304 7.19 -24.73 -32.30
C SER A 304 6.88 -24.50 -33.76
N ILE A 305 7.22 -23.31 -34.26
CA ILE A 305 7.28 -23.04 -35.69
C ILE A 305 8.41 -23.93 -36.20
N SER A 306 8.09 -25.16 -36.54
CA SER A 306 8.95 -26.01 -37.33
C SER A 306 8.92 -25.43 -38.74
N SER A 307 9.97 -24.69 -39.07
CA SER A 307 10.28 -24.31 -40.45
C SER A 307 10.64 -25.59 -41.22
N SER A 308 9.66 -26.24 -41.82
CA SER A 308 9.89 -27.18 -42.92
C SER A 308 10.29 -26.37 -44.15
N ILE A 309 11.59 -26.09 -44.25
CA ILE A 309 12.24 -25.82 -45.53
C ILE A 309 12.16 -27.13 -46.31
N GLU A 310 11.12 -27.30 -47.11
CA GLU A 310 11.14 -28.28 -48.20
C GLU A 310 12.13 -27.80 -49.25
N LYS A 311 13.32 -28.39 -49.24
CA LYS A 311 14.20 -28.39 -50.41
C LYS A 311 13.55 -29.29 -51.46
N THR A 312 12.98 -28.68 -52.49
CA THR A 312 12.65 -29.35 -53.74
C THR A 312 13.95 -29.58 -54.52
N PHE A 313 14.15 -30.84 -54.93
CA PHE A 313 15.05 -31.22 -56.03
C PHE A 313 14.38 -30.88 -57.37
#